data_AF-A0A3P8XML7-F1
#
_entry.id   AF-A0A3P8XML7-F1
#
_cell.length_a   1.000
_cell.length_b   1.000
_cell.length_c   1.000
_cell.angle_alpha   90.00
_cell.angle_beta   90.00
_cell.angle_gamma   90.00
#
_symmetry.space_group_name_H-M   'P 1'
#
loop_
_entity.id
_entity.type
_entity.pdbx_description
1 polymer ?
#
loop_
_entity_poly.entity_id
_entity_poly.type
_entity_poly.pdbx_seq_one_letter_code
_entity_poly.pdbx_strand_id
1 'polypeptide(L)'
;MPVTVREIHVSSESEISYFLQVEWKGRDLGSGFLLMLTDGQNSWRGEEDAVMEEAEELEMQTDRYIQDLQEALTGTGSSSSDYSFTLTSDPSPGVNMTLAYEKVQMEISFRLGSVLLCEVPEPVEEVRTLLTHGLELGTKLQKHNQSLKEENHRLKQELQHINAEMQRYVKGKETLESELYSRFVLVLNEKKAKIRCLKENITHLEETREDRGSSSGKRMKQSTVETREEEEDMYGASTDEEEPASTTNTKGMTRSHSPLDSSPNDITDVAPCRKRRLRHLQPPETVATRPITEPAPKPRRAPPPSSRAAANKEQRSTDVSPDAEDLFEDF
;
A
#
# COMPACT_ATOMS: atom_id res chain seq x y z
N MET A 1 31.96 3.59 -0.33
CA MET A 1 31.53 3.34 1.06
C MET A 1 30.54 4.45 1.41
N PRO A 2 29.44 4.18 2.14
CA PRO A 2 28.58 5.24 2.64
C PRO A 2 29.38 6.18 3.53
N VAL A 3 29.18 7.48 3.34
CA VAL A 3 29.82 8.54 4.15
C VAL A 3 28.72 9.51 4.56
N THR A 4 28.64 9.79 5.86
CA THR A 4 27.77 10.83 6.41
C THR A 4 28.58 11.84 7.16
N VAL A 5 28.12 13.09 7.15
CA VAL A 5 28.73 14.19 7.89
C VAL A 5 27.62 14.84 8.70
N ARG A 6 27.83 15.00 10.00
CA ARG A 6 26.93 15.78 10.86
C ARG A 6 27.72 16.78 11.69
N GLU A 7 27.05 17.86 12.05
CA GLU A 7 27.52 18.74 13.11
C GLU A 7 27.17 18.12 14.47
N ILE A 8 28.12 18.19 15.41
CA ILE A 8 27.94 17.78 16.80
C ILE A 8 28.40 18.91 17.73
N HIS A 9 27.77 18.96 18.90
CA HIS A 9 28.15 19.87 19.97
C HIS A 9 28.65 19.04 21.14
N VAL A 10 29.78 19.42 21.69
CA VAL A 10 30.42 18.71 22.80
C VAL A 10 30.07 19.40 24.10
N SER A 11 29.67 18.63 25.12
CA SER A 11 29.23 19.20 26.41
C SER A 11 30.33 19.96 27.17
N SER A 12 31.61 19.69 26.89
CA SER A 12 32.75 20.41 27.48
C SER A 12 33.01 21.77 26.84
N GLU A 13 32.58 21.98 25.59
CA GLU A 13 32.92 23.14 24.77
C GLU A 13 31.73 23.60 23.94
N SER A 14 30.75 24.23 24.60
CA SER A 14 29.50 24.67 23.96
C SER A 14 29.65 25.77 22.91
N GLU A 15 30.83 26.40 22.80
CA GLU A 15 31.10 27.49 21.86
C GLU A 15 31.67 27.01 20.52
N ILE A 16 32.14 25.77 20.44
CA ILE A 16 32.81 25.21 19.25
C ILE A 16 31.93 24.11 18.65
N SER A 17 31.56 24.29 17.38
CA SER A 17 30.92 23.25 16.59
C SER A 17 31.97 22.31 16.01
N TYR A 18 31.75 21.01 16.18
CA TYR A 18 32.58 19.99 15.57
C TYR A 18 31.81 19.30 14.44
N PHE A 19 32.52 18.90 13.39
CA PHE A 19 31.98 18.09 12.31
C PHE A 19 32.47 16.65 12.43
N LEU A 20 31.52 15.73 12.53
CA LEU A 20 31.75 14.30 12.59
C LEU A 20 31.44 13.68 11.23
N GLN A 21 32.46 13.13 10.58
CA GLN A 21 32.33 12.26 9.43
C GLN A 21 32.38 10.80 9.88
N VAL A 22 31.43 10.02 9.38
CA VAL A 22 31.31 8.58 9.64
C VAL A 22 31.37 7.86 8.30
N GLU A 23 32.29 6.92 8.17
CA GLU A 23 32.42 6.05 7.00
C GLU A 23 32.32 4.59 7.43
N TRP A 24 31.53 3.77 6.74
CA TRP A 24 31.38 2.36 7.09
C TRP A 24 31.34 1.47 5.87
N LYS A 25 31.48 0.16 6.10
CA LYS A 25 31.38 -0.88 5.06
C LYS A 25 30.12 -1.70 5.27
N GLY A 26 29.46 -2.08 4.18
CA GLY A 26 28.29 -2.95 4.23
C GLY A 26 26.97 -2.18 4.34
N ARG A 27 25.98 -2.80 4.99
CA ARG A 27 24.61 -2.27 5.10
C ARG A 27 24.45 -1.30 6.26
N ASP A 28 25.16 -1.54 7.36
CA ASP A 28 25.03 -0.86 8.63
C ASP A 28 26.40 -0.70 9.32
N LEU A 29 26.42 -0.16 10.54
CA LEU A 29 27.64 0.05 11.33
C LEU A 29 28.11 -1.23 12.03
N GLY A 30 27.38 -2.35 11.97
CA GLY A 30 27.70 -3.57 12.71
C GLY A 30 28.99 -4.27 12.25
N SER A 31 29.48 -3.94 11.06
CA SER A 31 30.76 -4.46 10.52
C SER A 31 31.96 -3.56 10.81
N GLY A 32 31.77 -2.52 11.62
CA GLY A 32 32.77 -1.52 11.93
C GLY A 32 32.63 -0.24 11.09
N PHE A 33 33.17 0.84 11.63
CA PHE A 33 33.10 2.18 11.06
C PHE A 33 34.33 3.01 11.42
N LEU A 34 34.63 3.97 10.56
CA LEU A 34 35.67 4.96 10.74
C LEU A 34 35.03 6.31 11.09
N LEU A 35 35.58 6.95 12.11
CA LEU A 35 35.25 8.31 12.51
C LEU A 35 36.37 9.26 12.11
N MET A 36 35.98 10.43 11.58
CA MET A 36 36.82 11.60 11.49
C MET A 36 36.11 12.77 12.15
N LEU A 37 36.77 13.41 13.10
CA LEU A 37 36.29 14.58 13.81
C LEU A 37 37.13 15.79 13.41
N THR A 38 36.51 16.94 13.14
CA THR A 38 37.23 18.19 12.86
C THR A 38 36.50 19.39 13.45
N ASP A 39 37.26 20.36 13.95
CA ASP A 39 36.82 21.71 14.33
C ASP A 39 37.00 22.72 13.18
N GLY A 40 37.46 22.25 12.01
CA GLY A 40 37.81 23.06 10.84
C GLY A 40 39.29 23.48 10.77
N GLN A 41 40.05 23.33 11.85
CA GLN A 41 41.49 23.63 11.91
C GLN A 41 42.33 22.37 12.08
N ASN A 42 41.94 21.52 13.02
CA ASN A 42 42.55 20.25 13.36
C ASN A 42 41.62 19.11 12.93
N SER A 43 42.16 17.90 12.87
CA SER A 43 41.40 16.72 12.50
C SER A 43 41.91 15.51 13.27
N TRP A 44 40.99 14.66 13.72
CA TRP A 44 41.29 13.43 14.43
C TRP A 44 40.55 12.27 13.78
N ARG A 45 41.20 11.10 13.72
CA ARG A 45 40.66 9.91 13.08
C ARG A 45 40.72 8.72 14.02
N GLY A 46 39.68 7.89 14.05
CA GLY A 46 39.63 6.64 14.80
C GLY A 46 38.74 5.62 14.11
N GLU A 47 38.98 4.34 14.40
CA GLU A 47 38.25 3.21 13.83
C GLU A 47 37.65 2.39 14.98
N GLU A 48 36.43 1.91 14.78
CA GLU A 48 35.75 1.00 15.69
C GLU A 48 35.29 -0.23 14.91
N ASP A 49 35.84 -1.39 15.27
CA ASP A 49 35.59 -2.67 14.59
C ASP A 49 34.85 -3.67 15.50
N ALA A 50 34.76 -3.41 16.80
CA ALA A 50 34.26 -4.34 17.82
C ALA A 50 32.81 -4.04 18.23
N VAL A 51 32.01 -3.46 17.33
CA VAL A 51 30.61 -3.04 17.56
C VAL A 51 29.72 -4.17 18.12
N MET A 52 29.97 -5.41 17.70
CA MET A 52 29.23 -6.59 18.17
C MET A 52 29.59 -6.97 19.62
N GLU A 53 30.86 -6.82 20.00
CA GLU A 53 31.36 -7.11 21.34
C GLU A 53 30.85 -6.04 22.32
N GLU A 54 30.90 -4.77 21.92
CA GLU A 54 30.36 -3.66 22.72
C GLU A 54 28.85 -3.80 22.98
N ALA A 55 28.08 -4.29 21.99
CA ALA A 55 26.67 -4.60 22.18
C ALA A 55 26.43 -5.74 23.19
N GLU A 56 27.30 -6.76 23.21
CA GLU A 56 27.25 -7.87 24.15
C GLU A 56 27.62 -7.41 25.57
N GLU A 57 28.65 -6.58 25.72
CA GLU A 57 29.06 -5.99 27.00
C GLU A 57 27.98 -5.11 27.63
N LEU A 58 27.21 -4.40 26.81
CA LEU A 58 26.08 -3.57 27.25
C LEU A 58 24.79 -4.38 27.49
N GLU A 59 24.82 -5.71 27.28
CA GLU A 59 23.64 -6.60 27.35
C GLU A 59 22.47 -6.11 26.46
N MET A 60 22.79 -5.48 25.32
CA MET A 60 21.83 -4.94 24.37
C MET A 60 21.62 -5.88 23.18
N GLN A 61 20.42 -5.87 22.60
CA GLN A 61 20.21 -6.53 21.31
C GLN A 61 21.05 -5.83 20.24
N THR A 62 21.86 -6.59 19.50
CA THR A 62 22.76 -6.08 18.47
C THR A 62 22.07 -5.14 17.48
N ASP A 63 20.91 -5.53 16.94
CA ASP A 63 20.17 -4.70 15.98
C ASP A 63 19.75 -3.35 16.59
N ARG A 64 19.36 -3.34 17.87
CA ARG A 64 18.97 -2.13 18.59
C ARG A 64 20.18 -1.26 18.90
N TYR A 65 21.30 -1.87 19.27
CA TYR A 65 22.55 -1.15 19.49
C TYR A 65 23.02 -0.46 18.20
N ILE A 66 23.02 -1.18 17.07
CA ILE A 66 23.38 -0.63 15.75
C ILE A 66 22.43 0.50 15.35
N GLN A 67 21.13 0.37 15.62
CA GLN A 67 20.17 1.44 15.36
C GLN A 67 20.48 2.69 16.19
N ASP A 68 20.68 2.53 17.51
CA ASP A 68 21.02 3.62 18.42
C ASP A 68 22.34 4.30 18.01
N LEU A 69 23.31 3.51 17.54
CA LEU A 69 24.59 3.99 17.02
C LEU A 69 24.44 4.75 15.70
N GLN A 70 23.59 4.26 14.79
CA GLN A 70 23.27 4.95 13.53
C GLN A 70 22.62 6.29 13.80
N GLU A 71 21.63 6.33 14.68
CA GLU A 71 20.94 7.54 15.11
C GLU A 71 21.92 8.53 15.76
N ALA A 72 22.76 8.04 16.69
CA ALA A 72 23.77 8.84 17.38
C ALA A 72 24.81 9.42 16.41
N LEU A 73 25.40 8.63 15.52
CA LEU A 73 26.55 9.08 14.73
C LEU A 73 26.15 9.74 13.40
N THR A 74 25.03 9.35 12.80
CA THR A 74 24.58 9.91 11.50
C THR A 74 23.49 10.96 11.64
N GLY A 75 22.80 11.04 12.78
CA GLY A 75 21.67 11.94 13.00
C GLY A 75 20.40 11.53 12.24
N THR A 76 20.37 10.33 11.66
CA THR A 76 19.24 9.85 10.87
C THR A 76 18.12 9.38 11.79
N GLY A 77 17.07 10.20 11.97
CA GLY A 77 15.82 9.76 12.60
C GLY A 77 15.55 10.23 14.04
N SER A 78 16.48 10.93 14.68
CA SER A 78 16.32 11.38 16.08
C SER A 78 16.20 12.90 16.23
N SER A 79 15.55 13.33 17.31
CA SER A 79 15.67 14.71 17.79
C SER A 79 17.10 14.95 18.28
N SER A 80 17.64 16.15 18.07
CA SER A 80 19.04 16.47 18.45
C SER A 80 19.32 16.35 19.96
N SER A 81 18.28 16.19 20.80
CA SER A 81 18.36 16.08 22.25
C SER A 81 18.63 14.67 22.78
N ASP A 82 18.52 13.65 21.93
CA ASP A 82 18.49 12.26 22.41
C ASP A 82 19.91 11.68 22.63
N TYR A 83 20.94 12.39 22.15
CA TYR A 83 22.32 11.97 22.21
C TYR A 83 23.24 13.14 22.57
N SER A 84 24.24 12.89 23.41
CA SER A 84 25.25 13.86 23.81
C SER A 84 26.65 13.34 23.54
N PHE A 85 27.56 14.26 23.23
CA PHE A 85 28.96 13.95 22.93
C PHE A 85 29.86 14.58 23.99
N THR A 86 30.82 13.80 24.47
CA THR A 86 31.86 14.28 25.37
C THR A 86 33.22 13.96 24.78
N LEU A 87 34.14 14.91 24.97
CA LEU A 87 35.46 14.86 24.39
C LEU A 87 36.48 14.97 25.52
N THR A 88 37.37 13.99 25.59
CA THR A 88 38.38 13.93 26.65
C THR A 88 39.76 13.82 26.03
N SER A 89 40.60 14.83 26.24
CA SER A 89 41.99 14.82 25.77
C SER A 89 42.83 13.91 26.66
N ASP A 90 43.60 13.02 26.05
CA ASP A 90 44.51 12.13 26.77
C ASP A 90 45.80 12.88 27.16
N PRO A 91 46.27 12.82 28.42
CA PRO A 91 47.53 13.46 28.85
C PRO A 91 48.82 12.82 28.31
N SER A 92 48.72 11.82 27.42
CA SER A 92 49.87 11.10 26.85
C SER A 92 50.63 11.95 25.80
N PRO A 93 51.88 11.60 25.43
CA PRO A 93 52.64 12.33 24.42
C PRO A 93 52.07 12.07 23.02
N GLY A 94 51.02 12.81 22.69
CA GLY A 94 50.26 12.82 21.44
C GLY A 94 48.92 13.48 21.72
N VAL A 95 48.43 14.37 20.84
CA VAL A 95 47.12 15.04 21.04
C VAL A 95 46.00 14.08 20.63
N ASN A 96 45.93 12.95 21.33
CA ASN A 96 44.88 11.96 21.16
C ASN A 96 43.69 12.35 22.00
N MET A 97 42.50 12.03 21.49
CA MET A 97 41.26 12.47 22.10
C MET A 97 40.24 11.36 22.04
N THR A 98 39.59 11.09 23.16
CA THR A 98 38.54 10.07 23.22
C THR A 98 37.19 10.76 23.05
N LEU A 99 36.48 10.37 22.00
CA LEU A 99 35.09 10.79 21.75
C LEU A 99 34.17 9.74 22.34
N ALA A 100 33.40 10.13 23.37
CA ALA A 100 32.34 9.31 23.92
C ALA A 100 30.97 9.83 23.47
N TYR A 101 30.11 8.91 23.08
CA TYR A 101 28.73 9.19 22.68
C TYR A 101 27.78 8.53 23.66
N GLU A 102 26.88 9.34 24.22
CA GLU A 102 25.93 8.94 25.24
C GLU A 102 24.51 9.12 24.72
N LYS A 103 23.61 8.24 25.14
CA LYS A 103 22.18 8.36 24.89
C LYS A 103 21.50 8.96 26.12
N VAL A 104 20.73 10.01 25.91
CA VAL A 104 20.03 10.75 26.97
C VAL A 104 18.56 10.34 26.97
N GLN A 105 18.09 9.81 28.10
CA GLN A 105 16.70 9.42 28.30
C GLN A 105 16.23 9.89 29.68
N MET A 106 15.15 10.67 29.72
CA MET A 106 14.50 11.12 30.96
C MET A 106 15.50 11.64 32.02
N GLU A 107 16.35 12.60 31.63
CA GLU A 107 17.37 13.25 32.49
C GLU A 107 18.54 12.35 32.92
N ILE A 108 18.62 11.13 32.40
CA ILE A 108 19.73 10.20 32.64
C ILE A 108 20.48 10.00 31.32
N SER A 109 21.80 10.16 31.32
CA SER A 109 22.65 9.75 30.20
C SER A 109 23.29 8.40 30.48
N PHE A 110 23.40 7.57 29.45
CA PHE A 110 24.19 6.35 29.49
C PHE A 110 25.13 6.31 28.30
N ARG A 111 26.37 5.88 28.55
CA ARG A 111 27.40 5.78 27.52
C ARG A 111 27.06 4.63 26.58
N LEU A 112 26.87 4.95 25.30
CA LEU A 112 26.64 3.97 24.24
C LEU A 112 27.97 3.47 23.68
N GLY A 113 29.01 4.30 23.71
CA GLY A 113 30.36 3.87 23.43
C GLY A 113 31.38 4.99 23.42
N SER A 114 32.63 4.64 23.11
CA SER A 114 33.71 5.61 23.00
C SER A 114 34.80 5.15 22.05
N VAL A 115 35.29 6.06 21.22
CA VAL A 115 36.35 5.78 20.24
C VAL A 115 37.55 6.68 20.52
N LEU A 116 38.74 6.08 20.50
CA LEU A 116 40.00 6.82 20.56
C LEU A 116 40.32 7.41 19.19
N LEU A 117 40.47 8.73 19.15
CA LEU A 117 40.81 9.49 17.94
C LEU A 117 42.27 9.97 18.02
N CYS A 118 43.03 9.70 16.97
CA CYS A 118 44.41 10.14 16.82
C CYS A 118 44.49 11.38 15.95
N GLU A 119 45.33 12.35 16.31
CA GLU A 119 45.55 13.56 15.51
C GLU A 119 46.09 13.22 14.12
N VAL A 120 45.50 13.83 13.09
CA VAL A 120 45.92 13.68 11.70
C VAL A 120 47.01 14.70 11.39
N PRO A 121 48.16 14.30 10.81
CA PRO A 121 49.28 15.21 10.55
C PRO A 121 48.97 16.31 9.52
N GLU A 122 48.03 16.06 8.58
CA GLU A 122 47.62 17.00 7.53
C GLU A 122 46.12 17.30 7.62
N PRO A 123 45.65 18.08 8.61
CA PRO A 123 44.23 18.35 8.81
C PRO A 123 43.60 19.15 7.66
N VAL A 124 44.39 19.98 6.98
CA VAL A 124 43.93 20.78 5.84
C VAL A 124 43.43 19.90 4.68
N GLU A 125 44.09 18.77 4.42
CA GLU A 125 43.69 17.87 3.35
C GLU A 125 42.44 17.06 3.72
N GLU A 126 42.26 16.69 5.00
CA GLU A 126 41.03 16.06 5.49
C GLU A 126 39.83 17.00 5.37
N VAL A 127 39.97 18.25 5.86
CA VAL A 127 38.90 19.25 5.73
C VAL A 127 38.60 19.56 4.27
N ARG A 128 39.62 19.65 3.40
CA ARG A 128 39.42 19.82 1.95
C ARG A 128 38.64 18.64 1.36
N THR A 129 38.98 17.41 1.74
CA THR A 129 38.31 16.20 1.26
C THR A 129 36.86 16.16 1.73
N LEU A 130 36.61 16.50 2.99
CA LEU A 130 35.27 16.63 3.57
C LEU A 130 34.41 17.64 2.79
N LEU A 131 34.94 18.85 2.56
CA LEU A 131 34.24 19.89 1.81
C LEU A 131 34.00 19.50 0.35
N THR A 132 34.99 18.87 -0.29
CA THR A 132 34.87 18.38 -1.68
C THR A 132 33.77 17.33 -1.78
N HIS A 133 33.76 16.36 -0.85
CA HIS A 133 32.70 15.36 -0.78
C HIS A 133 31.31 16.00 -0.57
N GLY A 134 31.20 16.97 0.35
CA GLY A 134 29.96 17.71 0.59
C GLY A 134 29.45 18.43 -0.66
N LEU A 135 30.33 19.12 -1.39
CA LEU A 135 29.99 19.79 -2.65
C LEU A 135 29.57 18.80 -3.74
N GLU A 136 30.30 17.68 -3.89
CA GLU A 136 29.92 16.63 -4.84
C GLU A 136 28.56 16.01 -4.51
N LEU A 137 28.30 15.71 -3.24
CA LEU A 137 27.00 15.20 -2.79
C LEU A 137 25.90 16.21 -3.08
N GLY A 138 26.13 17.49 -2.79
CA GLY A 138 25.21 18.58 -3.11
C GLY A 138 24.86 18.65 -4.60
N THR A 139 25.87 18.58 -5.49
CA THR A 139 25.64 18.58 -6.95
C THR A 139 24.89 17.33 -7.42
N LYS A 140 25.22 16.14 -6.89
CA LYS A 140 24.51 14.88 -7.19
C LYS A 140 23.04 14.96 -6.76
N LEU A 141 22.77 15.42 -5.54
CA LEU A 141 21.42 15.61 -5.01
C LEU A 141 20.65 16.66 -5.81
N GLN A 142 21.28 17.77 -6.19
CA GLN A 142 20.65 18.80 -7.02
C GLN A 142 20.23 18.25 -8.38
N LYS A 143 21.11 17.51 -9.07
CA LYS A 143 20.80 16.86 -10.35
C LYS A 143 19.66 15.84 -10.19
N HIS A 144 19.71 15.04 -9.14
CA HIS A 144 18.64 14.08 -8.84
C HIS A 144 17.30 14.77 -8.58
N ASN A 145 17.29 15.86 -7.79
CA ASN A 145 16.10 16.65 -7.52
C ASN A 145 15.52 17.29 -8.79
N GLN A 146 16.38 17.78 -9.69
CA GLN A 146 15.95 18.29 -10.99
C GLN A 146 15.29 17.20 -11.83
N SER A 147 15.91 16.02 -11.93
CA SER A 147 15.34 14.88 -12.65
C SER A 147 13.97 14.48 -12.08
N LEU A 148 13.84 14.43 -10.75
CA LEU A 148 12.56 14.13 -10.09
C LEU A 148 11.51 15.21 -10.37
N LYS A 149 11.89 16.49 -10.42
CA LYS A 149 10.98 17.59 -10.77
C LYS A 149 10.49 17.48 -12.22
N GLU A 150 11.37 17.17 -13.15
CA GLU A 150 11.03 16.96 -14.57
C GLU A 150 10.08 15.77 -14.73
N GLU A 151 10.36 14.66 -14.05
CA GLU A 151 9.47 13.48 -14.06
C GLU A 151 8.12 13.78 -13.39
N ASN A 152 8.10 14.47 -12.26
CA ASN A 152 6.85 14.87 -11.60
C ASN A 152 6.01 15.77 -12.50
N HIS A 153 6.65 16.69 -13.23
CA HIS A 153 5.97 17.54 -14.20
C HIS A 153 5.41 16.72 -15.37
N ARG A 154 6.19 15.80 -15.94
CA ARG A 154 5.74 14.87 -16.98
C ARG A 154 4.51 14.07 -16.54
N LEU A 155 4.58 13.45 -15.36
CA LEU A 155 3.48 12.66 -14.81
C LEU A 155 2.22 13.50 -14.56
N LYS A 156 2.36 14.75 -14.11
CA LYS A 156 1.23 15.67 -13.96
C LYS A 156 0.56 16.01 -15.29
N GLN A 157 1.35 16.25 -16.35
CA GLN A 157 0.80 16.50 -17.68
C GLN A 157 0.08 15.27 -18.24
N GLU A 158 0.66 14.09 -18.08
CA GLU A 158 0.07 12.83 -18.52
C GLU A 158 -1.26 12.54 -17.79
N LEU A 159 -1.29 12.74 -16.46
CA LEU A 159 -2.51 12.63 -15.67
C LEU A 159 -3.60 13.60 -16.15
N GLN A 160 -3.24 14.86 -16.43
CA GLN A 160 -4.17 15.85 -16.96
C GLN A 160 -4.72 15.44 -18.33
N HIS A 161 -3.86 14.91 -19.20
CA HIS A 161 -4.25 14.42 -20.52
C HIS A 161 -5.22 13.25 -20.43
N ILE A 162 -4.90 12.21 -19.64
CA ILE A 162 -5.75 11.04 -19.43
C ILE A 162 -7.10 11.44 -18.82
N ASN A 163 -7.10 12.37 -17.86
CA ASN A 163 -8.34 12.85 -17.25
C ASN A 163 -9.21 13.61 -18.28
N ALA A 164 -8.62 14.44 -19.13
CA ALA A 164 -9.34 15.12 -20.21
C ALA A 164 -9.94 14.13 -21.22
N GLU A 165 -9.21 13.08 -21.60
CA GLU A 165 -9.74 12.01 -22.45
C GLU A 165 -10.87 11.23 -21.77
N MET A 166 -10.70 10.90 -20.49
CA MET A 166 -11.74 10.23 -19.69
C MET A 166 -13.03 11.04 -19.65
N GLN A 167 -12.95 12.35 -19.38
CA GLN A 167 -14.10 13.24 -19.39
C GLN A 167 -14.78 13.29 -20.77
N ARG A 168 -14.00 13.22 -21.86
CA ARG A 168 -14.53 13.14 -23.21
C ARG A 168 -15.28 11.83 -23.45
N TYR A 169 -14.75 10.69 -23.00
CA TYR A 169 -15.42 9.39 -23.10
C TYR A 169 -16.70 9.33 -22.28
N VAL A 170 -16.71 9.88 -21.06
CA VAL A 170 -17.91 9.95 -20.23
C VAL A 170 -19.00 10.76 -20.93
N LYS A 171 -18.68 11.96 -21.42
CA LYS A 171 -19.64 12.78 -22.20
C LYS A 171 -20.13 12.07 -23.46
N GLY A 172 -19.22 11.39 -24.18
CA GLY A 172 -19.57 10.58 -25.35
C GLY A 172 -20.53 9.43 -25.02
N LYS A 173 -20.30 8.75 -23.89
CA LYS A 173 -21.19 7.70 -23.37
C LYS A 173 -22.56 8.25 -23.02
N GLU A 174 -22.63 9.33 -22.24
CA GLU A 174 -23.88 9.95 -21.81
C GLU A 174 -24.74 10.44 -22.98
N THR A 175 -24.11 11.06 -23.98
CA THR A 175 -24.80 11.48 -25.20
C THR A 175 -25.37 10.30 -25.97
N LEU A 176 -24.57 9.24 -26.20
CA LEU A 176 -25.05 8.02 -26.86
C LEU A 176 -26.18 7.34 -26.09
N GLU A 177 -26.08 7.26 -24.75
CA GLU A 177 -27.12 6.70 -23.90
C GLU A 177 -28.42 7.52 -24.05
N SER A 178 -28.34 8.85 -24.01
CA SER A 178 -29.51 9.72 -24.18
C SER A 178 -30.19 9.54 -25.55
N GLU A 179 -29.41 9.38 -26.62
CA GLU A 179 -29.91 9.14 -27.97
C GLU A 179 -30.61 7.77 -28.07
N LEU A 180 -29.99 6.73 -27.49
CA LEU A 180 -30.54 5.38 -27.51
C LEU A 180 -31.84 5.29 -26.70
N TYR A 181 -31.88 5.90 -25.51
CA TYR A 181 -33.09 5.98 -24.71
C TYR A 181 -34.21 6.75 -25.42
N SER A 182 -33.90 7.88 -26.06
CA SER A 182 -34.86 8.65 -26.84
C SER A 182 -35.48 7.81 -27.96
N ARG A 183 -34.64 7.09 -28.72
CA ARG A 183 -35.09 6.20 -29.79
C ARG A 183 -35.92 5.02 -29.26
N PHE A 184 -35.52 4.43 -28.14
CA PHE A 184 -36.24 3.34 -27.51
C PHE A 184 -37.65 3.76 -27.06
N VAL A 185 -37.80 4.97 -26.49
CA VAL A 185 -39.09 5.53 -26.10
C VAL A 185 -40.03 5.68 -27.29
N LEU A 186 -39.53 6.11 -28.45
CA LEU A 186 -40.35 6.18 -29.68
C LEU A 186 -40.91 4.82 -30.07
N VAL A 187 -40.06 3.78 -30.09
CA VAL A 187 -40.48 2.40 -30.40
C VAL A 187 -41.50 1.90 -29.38
N LEU A 188 -41.26 2.12 -28.08
CA LEU A 188 -42.20 1.74 -27.03
C LEU A 188 -43.56 2.44 -27.21
N ASN A 189 -43.56 3.73 -27.54
CA ASN A 189 -44.79 4.49 -27.74
C ASN A 189 -45.58 4.00 -28.95
N GLU A 190 -44.91 3.67 -30.05
CA GLU A 190 -45.54 3.07 -31.22
C GLU A 190 -46.14 1.69 -30.90
N LYS A 191 -45.42 0.85 -30.15
CA LYS A 191 -45.93 -0.44 -29.68
C LYS A 191 -47.13 -0.26 -28.74
N LYS A 192 -47.07 0.68 -27.78
CA LYS A 192 -48.19 1.01 -26.88
C LYS A 192 -49.41 1.51 -27.66
N ALA A 193 -49.22 2.35 -28.68
CA ALA A 193 -50.30 2.81 -29.56
C ALA A 193 -50.94 1.64 -30.30
N LYS A 194 -50.13 0.74 -30.88
CA LYS A 194 -50.66 -0.44 -31.58
C LYS A 194 -51.46 -1.37 -30.67
N ILE A 195 -50.98 -1.61 -29.45
CA ILE A 195 -51.72 -2.40 -28.44
C ILE A 195 -53.05 -1.74 -28.10
N ARG A 196 -53.10 -0.41 -27.91
CA ARG A 196 -54.35 0.32 -27.65
C ARG A 196 -55.34 0.16 -28.80
N CYS A 197 -54.93 0.38 -30.05
CA CYS A 197 -55.79 0.20 -31.21
C CYS A 197 -56.32 -1.24 -31.34
N LEU A 198 -55.47 -2.24 -31.07
CA LEU A 198 -55.91 -3.64 -31.11
C LEU A 198 -56.92 -3.96 -30.01
N LYS A 199 -56.72 -3.44 -28.80
CA LYS A 199 -57.68 -3.58 -27.68
C LYS A 199 -59.02 -2.92 -28.02
N GLU A 200 -59.01 -1.70 -28.55
CA GLU A 200 -60.21 -0.98 -28.99
C GLU A 200 -60.97 -1.74 -30.10
N ASN A 201 -60.25 -2.35 -31.05
CA ASN A 201 -60.88 -3.17 -32.08
C ASN A 201 -61.52 -4.44 -31.50
N ILE A 202 -60.89 -5.08 -30.50
CA ILE A 202 -61.44 -6.26 -29.82
C ILE A 202 -62.72 -5.87 -29.08
N THR A 203 -62.70 -4.79 -28.29
CA THR A 203 -63.89 -4.34 -27.54
C THR A 203 -65.03 -3.97 -28.48
N HIS A 204 -64.76 -3.26 -29.58
CA HIS A 204 -65.80 -2.94 -30.57
C HIS A 204 -66.41 -4.20 -31.21
N LEU A 205 -65.60 -5.23 -31.50
CA LEU A 205 -66.10 -6.51 -32.02
C LEU A 205 -66.94 -7.28 -30.99
N GLU A 206 -66.58 -7.21 -29.71
CA GLU A 206 -67.34 -7.81 -28.60
C GLU A 206 -68.68 -7.09 -28.40
N GLU A 207 -68.70 -5.75 -28.38
CA GLU A 207 -69.92 -4.95 -28.30
C GLU A 207 -70.84 -5.19 -29.51
N THR A 208 -70.29 -5.24 -30.73
CA THR A 208 -71.07 -5.54 -31.95
C THR A 208 -71.65 -6.97 -31.92
N ARG A 209 -70.99 -7.90 -31.22
CA ARG A 209 -71.47 -9.29 -31.03
C ARG A 209 -72.57 -9.36 -29.98
N GLU A 210 -72.47 -8.58 -28.91
CA GLU A 210 -73.51 -8.48 -27.87
C GLU A 210 -74.77 -7.77 -28.38
N ASP A 211 -74.63 -6.73 -29.20
CA ASP A 211 -75.76 -6.04 -29.85
C ASP A 211 -76.49 -6.91 -30.88
N ARG A 212 -75.78 -7.85 -31.53
CA ARG A 212 -76.40 -8.88 -32.38
C ARG A 212 -77.02 -10.04 -31.58
N GLY A 213 -76.84 -10.07 -30.26
CA GLY A 213 -77.37 -11.10 -29.36
C GLY A 213 -78.69 -10.72 -28.66
N SER A 214 -79.20 -9.50 -28.82
CA SER A 214 -80.37 -8.98 -28.10
C SER A 214 -81.71 -9.14 -28.82
N SER A 215 -81.81 -10.06 -29.79
CA SER A 215 -83.11 -10.51 -30.34
C SER A 215 -83.20 -12.04 -30.48
N SER A 216 -83.61 -12.70 -29.40
CA SER A 216 -84.39 -13.96 -29.35
C SER A 216 -83.89 -14.93 -28.28
N GLY A 217 -84.80 -15.35 -27.39
CA GLY A 217 -84.82 -16.73 -26.89
C GLY A 217 -84.52 -16.95 -25.41
N LYS A 218 -85.57 -17.33 -24.68
CA LYS A 218 -85.62 -17.70 -23.25
C LYS A 218 -85.41 -19.22 -23.10
N ARG A 219 -84.85 -19.67 -21.94
CA ARG A 219 -84.97 -21.01 -21.26
C ARG A 219 -83.99 -22.12 -21.73
N MET A 220 -83.43 -23.05 -20.92
CA MET A 220 -83.49 -23.40 -19.49
C MET A 220 -82.58 -24.64 -19.20
N LYS A 221 -81.89 -24.69 -18.02
CA LYS A 221 -81.45 -25.88 -17.20
C LYS A 221 -80.50 -26.94 -17.85
N GLN A 222 -79.57 -27.68 -17.20
CA GLN A 222 -79.14 -27.95 -15.81
C GLN A 222 -77.86 -28.84 -15.85
N SER A 223 -77.01 -28.79 -14.81
CA SER A 223 -76.19 -29.88 -14.21
C SER A 223 -74.94 -30.46 -14.90
N THR A 224 -73.78 -30.15 -14.29
CA THR A 224 -72.75 -31.06 -13.70
C THR A 224 -72.12 -32.16 -14.56
N VAL A 225 -70.78 -32.15 -14.69
CA VAL A 225 -69.83 -33.22 -14.27
C VAL A 225 -68.38 -32.68 -14.34
N GLU A 226 -67.60 -33.08 -13.33
CA GLU A 226 -66.21 -32.81 -12.98
C GLU A 226 -65.17 -33.42 -13.94
N THR A 227 -64.00 -32.78 -14.10
CA THR A 227 -62.62 -33.36 -14.11
C THR A 227 -61.63 -32.18 -14.18
N ARG A 228 -60.89 -31.82 -13.10
CA ARG A 228 -59.54 -32.28 -12.67
C ARG A 228 -58.50 -32.11 -13.81
N GLU A 229 -57.47 -31.29 -13.67
CA GLU A 229 -56.16 -31.53 -13.00
C GLU A 229 -55.46 -30.15 -12.82
N GLU A 230 -55.05 -29.74 -11.60
CA GLU A 230 -53.74 -30.02 -10.94
C GLU A 230 -52.59 -29.22 -11.61
N GLU A 231 -52.09 -28.14 -10.99
CA GLU A 231 -50.82 -28.05 -10.19
C GLU A 231 -50.00 -26.90 -10.83
N GLU A 232 -49.21 -26.02 -10.22
CA GLU A 232 -48.69 -25.81 -8.87
C GLU A 232 -48.14 -24.36 -8.84
N ASP A 233 -48.61 -23.52 -7.92
CA ASP A 233 -47.94 -22.28 -7.51
C ASP A 233 -47.00 -22.62 -6.36
N MET A 234 -45.73 -22.95 -6.63
CA MET A 234 -44.64 -22.79 -5.65
C MET A 234 -43.25 -22.93 -6.28
N TYR A 235 -42.57 -21.81 -6.53
CA TYR A 235 -41.11 -21.81 -6.42
C TYR A 235 -40.59 -20.43 -6.02
N GLY A 236 -40.46 -20.26 -4.71
CA GLY A 236 -39.55 -19.28 -4.14
C GLY A 236 -38.11 -19.75 -4.33
N ALA A 237 -37.27 -18.86 -4.83
CA ALA A 237 -35.82 -19.02 -4.74
C ALA A 237 -35.22 -17.72 -4.21
N SER A 238 -35.10 -17.70 -2.88
CA SER A 238 -34.08 -16.94 -2.17
C SER A 238 -32.71 -17.28 -2.78
N THR A 239 -31.93 -16.28 -3.16
CA THR A 239 -30.50 -16.49 -3.44
C THR A 239 -29.74 -15.93 -2.26
N ASP A 240 -29.31 -16.86 -1.42
CA ASP A 240 -28.34 -16.69 -0.34
C ASP A 240 -26.94 -17.04 -0.88
N GLU A 241 -25.95 -16.40 -0.28
CA GLU A 241 -24.52 -16.32 -0.59
C GLU A 241 -23.81 -17.69 -0.62
N GLU A 242 -22.67 -17.78 -1.33
CA GLU A 242 -21.38 -18.26 -0.80
C GLU A 242 -20.27 -18.25 -1.89
N GLU A 243 -19.22 -17.48 -1.59
CA GLU A 243 -17.83 -17.53 -2.10
C GLU A 243 -17.10 -18.80 -1.57
N PRO A 244 -16.00 -19.31 -2.19
CA PRO A 244 -14.66 -18.75 -1.89
C PRO A 244 -13.53 -18.88 -2.95
N ALA A 245 -12.74 -17.81 -3.06
CA ALA A 245 -11.27 -17.67 -3.08
C ALA A 245 -10.27 -18.75 -3.61
N SER A 246 -9.37 -18.28 -4.50
CA SER A 246 -7.87 -18.44 -4.58
C SER A 246 -7.25 -19.83 -4.94
N THR A 247 -6.17 -20.02 -5.74
CA THR A 247 -4.93 -19.25 -6.01
C THR A 247 -4.10 -19.85 -7.19
N THR A 248 -3.42 -18.99 -7.97
CA THR A 248 -2.08 -19.06 -8.66
C THR A 248 -1.46 -20.33 -9.28
N ASN A 249 -1.01 -20.27 -10.56
CA ASN A 249 0.41 -20.16 -10.98
C ASN A 249 0.65 -20.23 -12.51
N THR A 250 1.89 -19.88 -12.90
CA THR A 250 2.36 -19.18 -14.12
C THR A 250 3.14 -20.03 -15.16
N LYS A 251 3.47 -19.36 -16.30
CA LYS A 251 4.41 -19.64 -17.43
C LYS A 251 3.72 -20.11 -18.72
N GLY A 252 3.93 -19.54 -19.92
CA GLY A 252 4.82 -18.50 -20.43
C GLY A 252 5.27 -18.88 -21.85
N MET A 253 4.94 -18.10 -22.89
CA MET A 253 5.69 -18.07 -24.17
C MET A 253 5.34 -16.82 -25.00
N THR A 254 6.33 -16.42 -25.77
CA THR A 254 6.69 -15.13 -26.36
C THR A 254 5.93 -14.63 -27.61
N ARG A 255 6.07 -13.31 -27.82
CA ARG A 255 6.28 -12.53 -29.06
C ARG A 255 5.10 -11.79 -29.71
N SER A 256 5.23 -10.46 -29.63
CA SER A 256 4.92 -9.39 -30.59
C SER A 256 3.87 -9.66 -31.66
N HIS A 257 2.84 -8.81 -31.74
CA HIS A 257 2.56 -7.90 -32.86
C HIS A 257 1.35 -7.03 -32.46
N SER A 258 1.53 -5.71 -32.44
CA SER A 258 0.41 -4.76 -32.52
C SER A 258 -0.31 -4.97 -33.86
N PRO A 259 -1.64 -4.86 -33.88
CA PRO A 259 -2.22 -3.78 -34.68
C PRO A 259 -3.47 -3.17 -34.02
N LEU A 260 -3.36 -1.90 -33.65
CA LEU A 260 -4.52 -1.02 -33.56
C LEU A 260 -4.92 -0.66 -35.00
N ASP A 261 -5.75 -1.50 -35.62
CA ASP A 261 -6.65 -1.08 -36.70
C ASP A 261 -7.79 -2.10 -36.82
N SER A 262 -8.86 -1.88 -36.08
CA SER A 262 -10.12 -2.61 -36.25
C SER A 262 -11.27 -1.60 -36.19
N SER A 263 -11.57 -1.08 -37.38
CA SER A 263 -12.83 -0.43 -37.76
C SER A 263 -14.06 -1.01 -37.02
N PRO A 264 -15.00 -0.20 -36.52
CA PRO A 264 -16.05 -0.62 -35.57
C PRO A 264 -17.22 -1.40 -36.21
N ASN A 265 -17.05 -2.02 -37.37
CA ASN A 265 -18.13 -2.63 -38.16
C ASN A 265 -17.97 -4.13 -38.40
N ASP A 266 -17.52 -4.91 -37.42
CA ASP A 266 -17.59 -6.37 -37.53
C ASP A 266 -18.09 -7.02 -36.24
N ILE A 267 -19.41 -7.00 -36.06
CA ILE A 267 -20.12 -7.78 -35.05
C ILE A 267 -20.82 -8.90 -35.81
N THR A 268 -20.16 -10.05 -35.97
CA THR A 268 -20.83 -11.26 -36.43
C THR A 268 -21.74 -11.79 -35.32
N ASP A 269 -23.03 -11.88 -35.62
CA ASP A 269 -24.09 -12.53 -34.85
C ASP A 269 -23.80 -14.03 -34.71
N VAL A 270 -23.47 -14.49 -33.49
CA VAL A 270 -23.23 -15.91 -33.18
C VAL A 270 -24.31 -16.40 -32.22
N ALA A 271 -25.24 -17.19 -32.75
CA ALA A 271 -26.26 -17.89 -31.95
C ALA A 271 -25.64 -19.01 -31.08
N PRO A 272 -26.24 -19.36 -29.93
CA PRO A 272 -25.60 -20.23 -28.94
C PRO A 272 -25.62 -21.71 -29.38
N CYS A 273 -24.45 -22.26 -29.71
CA CYS A 273 -24.32 -23.67 -30.09
C CYS A 273 -24.06 -24.59 -28.88
N ARG A 274 -24.87 -25.65 -28.78
CA ARG A 274 -24.88 -26.68 -27.72
C ARG A 274 -23.55 -27.44 -27.57
N LYS A 275 -23.17 -27.70 -26.30
CA LYS A 275 -21.97 -28.43 -25.84
C LYS A 275 -21.83 -29.83 -26.46
N ARG A 276 -20.65 -30.13 -27.04
CA ARG A 276 -20.22 -31.48 -27.47
C ARG A 276 -19.34 -32.12 -26.40
N ARG A 277 -19.77 -33.25 -25.83
CA ARG A 277 -18.98 -34.11 -24.91
C ARG A 277 -17.75 -34.69 -25.64
N LEU A 278 -16.56 -34.53 -25.07
CA LEU A 278 -15.38 -35.36 -25.40
C LEU A 278 -15.31 -36.56 -24.46
N ARG A 279 -15.09 -37.75 -25.03
CA ARG A 279 -14.91 -39.02 -24.31
C ARG A 279 -13.43 -39.22 -23.95
N HIS A 280 -13.22 -39.87 -22.82
CA HIS A 280 -11.96 -40.29 -22.20
C HIS A 280 -11.03 -41.10 -23.12
N LEU A 281 -9.72 -40.87 -23.00
CA LEU A 281 -8.66 -41.85 -23.29
C LEU A 281 -7.61 -41.77 -22.16
N GLN A 282 -7.27 -42.94 -21.61
CA GLN A 282 -6.29 -43.18 -20.54
C GLN A 282 -4.83 -43.13 -21.04
N PRO A 283 -3.83 -42.96 -20.14
CA PRO A 283 -2.41 -42.80 -20.47
C PRO A 283 -1.60 -44.12 -20.39
N PRO A 284 -0.40 -44.20 -20.99
CA PRO A 284 0.56 -45.25 -20.65
C PRO A 284 1.59 -44.78 -19.59
N GLU A 285 2.03 -45.79 -18.85
CA GLU A 285 2.86 -45.79 -17.63
C GLU A 285 4.37 -45.58 -17.87
N THR A 286 5.10 -45.63 -16.74
CA THR A 286 6.53 -45.95 -16.51
C THR A 286 7.46 -44.74 -16.29
N VAL A 287 8.40 -44.68 -15.34
CA VAL A 287 8.90 -45.60 -14.30
C VAL A 287 9.76 -44.79 -13.30
N ALA A 288 9.64 -45.11 -12.00
CA ALA A 288 10.64 -45.05 -10.89
C ALA A 288 11.37 -43.71 -10.56
N THR A 289 11.79 -43.37 -9.34
CA THR A 289 12.03 -44.09 -8.08
C THR A 289 12.06 -43.05 -6.93
N ARG A 290 11.40 -43.30 -5.80
CA ARG A 290 11.77 -42.80 -4.45
C ARG A 290 12.22 -44.02 -3.62
N PRO A 291 13.00 -43.86 -2.53
CA PRO A 291 12.42 -43.69 -1.17
C PRO A 291 13.15 -42.60 -0.33
N ILE A 292 12.49 -41.75 0.50
CA ILE A 292 11.85 -41.96 1.84
C ILE A 292 12.95 -42.03 2.95
N THR A 293 12.97 -41.32 4.10
CA THR A 293 11.99 -41.02 5.20
C THR A 293 12.64 -40.00 6.20
N GLU A 294 12.01 -38.91 6.71
CA GLU A 294 11.20 -38.74 7.97
C GLU A 294 11.91 -38.00 9.16
N PRO A 295 11.25 -37.58 10.27
CA PRO A 295 10.69 -36.23 10.42
C PRO A 295 11.04 -35.51 11.77
N ALA A 296 10.47 -34.31 11.96
CA ALA A 296 10.64 -33.40 13.11
C ALA A 296 9.96 -33.84 14.43
N PRO A 297 10.35 -33.27 15.59
CA PRO A 297 9.57 -33.33 16.82
C PRO A 297 8.81 -32.01 17.14
N LYS A 298 7.63 -32.18 17.76
CA LYS A 298 6.72 -31.15 18.31
C LYS A 298 7.19 -30.64 19.70
N PRO A 299 6.61 -29.53 20.20
CA PRO A 299 6.23 -29.50 21.61
C PRO A 299 4.75 -29.19 21.86
N ARG A 300 4.32 -29.60 23.07
CA ARG A 300 2.97 -29.72 23.63
C ARG A 300 2.39 -28.41 24.17
N ARG A 301 1.08 -28.41 24.45
CA ARG A 301 0.24 -27.30 24.94
C ARG A 301 -0.27 -27.52 26.38
N ALA A 302 -0.42 -26.40 27.12
CA ALA A 302 -1.39 -26.05 28.22
C ALA A 302 -1.16 -26.58 29.67
N PRO A 303 -1.82 -26.01 30.75
CA PRO A 303 -2.44 -24.68 31.02
C PRO A 303 -2.14 -24.10 32.49
N PRO A 304 -2.82 -23.03 33.01
CA PRO A 304 -2.40 -22.15 34.14
C PRO A 304 -3.03 -22.49 35.52
N PRO A 305 -2.85 -21.67 36.60
CA PRO A 305 -3.95 -20.76 37.04
C PRO A 305 -3.61 -19.52 37.93
N SER A 306 -4.64 -18.65 38.10
CA SER A 306 -5.08 -17.89 39.30
C SER A 306 -4.21 -16.71 39.82
N SER A 307 -4.61 -15.42 39.90
CA SER A 307 -5.82 -14.63 40.22
C SER A 307 -5.80 -14.00 41.64
N ARG A 308 -5.73 -12.65 41.74
CA ARG A 308 -6.39 -11.76 42.74
C ARG A 308 -6.08 -10.29 42.39
N ALA A 309 -7.01 -9.43 41.94
CA ALA A 309 -8.06 -8.68 42.66
C ALA A 309 -7.49 -7.68 43.70
N ALA A 310 -7.92 -6.42 43.86
CA ALA A 310 -8.98 -5.57 43.28
C ALA A 310 -8.86 -4.11 43.82
N ALA A 311 -9.68 -3.19 43.25
CA ALA A 311 -10.19 -1.91 43.81
C ALA A 311 -9.24 -0.68 43.76
N ASN A 312 -9.61 0.54 43.33
CA ASN A 312 -10.84 1.37 43.48
C ASN A 312 -10.91 2.48 42.35
N LYS A 313 -12.06 2.82 41.73
CA LYS A 313 -12.99 3.98 41.98
C LYS A 313 -12.35 5.39 41.97
N GLU A 314 -12.91 6.50 41.46
CA GLU A 314 -14.04 6.94 40.61
C GLU A 314 -14.02 8.50 40.60
N GLN A 315 -14.78 9.15 39.69
CA GLN A 315 -15.19 10.60 39.60
C GLN A 315 -14.28 11.53 38.72
N ARG A 316 -14.69 12.08 37.55
CA ARG A 316 -15.83 12.97 37.15
C ARG A 316 -15.61 14.41 37.70
N SER A 317 -15.62 15.54 36.98
CA SER A 317 -16.21 16.01 35.71
C SER A 317 -15.76 17.45 35.34
N THR A 318 -15.95 17.84 34.06
CA THR A 318 -16.33 19.18 33.48
C THR A 318 -15.27 20.31 33.54
N ASP A 319 -15.06 21.18 32.53
CA ASP A 319 -16.03 21.77 31.60
C ASP A 319 -15.38 22.59 30.43
N VAL A 320 -16.18 22.81 29.36
CA VAL A 320 -16.20 23.87 28.32
C VAL A 320 -15.19 23.92 27.13
N SER A 321 -15.70 23.56 25.93
CA SER A 321 -15.39 24.15 24.60
C SER A 321 -16.36 25.34 24.31
N PRO A 322 -16.12 26.27 23.35
CA PRO A 322 -16.37 26.05 21.90
C PRO A 322 -15.31 26.77 21.01
N ASP A 323 -15.07 26.43 19.74
CA ASP A 323 -15.89 26.83 18.59
C ASP A 323 -15.31 26.16 17.32
N ALA A 324 -16.11 25.37 16.61
CA ALA A 324 -15.76 24.82 15.30
C ALA A 324 -17.05 24.44 14.54
N GLU A 325 -17.86 25.45 14.22
CA GLU A 325 -19.05 25.34 13.38
C GLU A 325 -19.05 26.54 12.43
N ASP A 326 -18.33 26.48 11.30
CA ASP A 326 -18.65 27.28 10.11
C ASP A 326 -17.92 26.74 8.87
N LEU A 327 -18.41 25.64 8.30
CA LEU A 327 -18.06 25.17 6.97
C LEU A 327 -19.21 24.27 6.54
N PHE A 328 -20.26 24.80 5.91
CA PHE A 328 -21.13 24.17 4.89
C PHE A 328 -22.44 24.98 4.74
N GLU A 329 -22.39 26.13 4.06
CA GLU A 329 -23.56 26.69 3.36
C GLU A 329 -23.10 27.29 2.03
N ASP A 330 -23.37 26.57 0.93
CA ASP A 330 -23.75 27.11 -0.38
C ASP A 330 -23.84 25.95 -1.40
N PHE A 331 -25.05 25.38 -1.54
CA PHE A 331 -25.52 24.68 -2.74
C PHE A 331 -27.00 24.92 -2.95
#